data_AF-A0A951L2D1-F1
#
_entry.id   AF-A0A951L2D1-F1
#
_cell.length_a   1.000
_cell.length_b   1.000
_cell.length_c   1.000
_cell.angle_alpha   90.00
_cell.angle_beta   90.00
_cell.angle_gamma   90.00
#
_symmetry.space_group_name_H-M   'P 1'
#
loop_
_entity.id
_entity.type
_entity.pdbx_description
1 polymer ?
#
loop_
_entity_poly.entity_id
_entity_poly.type
_entity_poly.pdbx_seq_one_letter_code
_entity_poly.pdbx_strand_id
1 'polypeptide(L)'
;PPSDQAKTAFATLFRYTEEAGRDPNTIGIDTRVSAGSGNEADWREQVRFWKSIGVTHLTLANYYASGHLHRIDGRSLADHIAAMRRYWNAVADLL
;
A
#
# COMPACT_ATOMS: atom_id res chain seq x y z
N PRO A 1 7.68 2.87 3.78
CA PRO A 1 7.49 3.59 2.49
C PRO A 1 8.04 2.77 1.32
N PRO A 2 7.64 3.07 0.07
CA PRO A 2 8.29 2.53 -1.14
C PRO A 2 9.79 2.79 -1.10
N SER A 3 10.61 1.74 -1.19
CA SER A 3 12.07 1.85 -1.15
C SER A 3 12.76 0.56 -1.62
N ASP A 4 14.05 0.65 -1.95
CA ASP A 4 14.84 -0.54 -2.27
C ASP A 4 14.99 -1.49 -1.06
N GLN A 5 14.91 -0.97 0.16
CA GLN A 5 14.84 -1.81 1.36
C GLN A 5 13.63 -2.74 1.33
N ALA A 6 12.45 -2.24 0.90
CA ALA A 6 11.26 -3.06 0.78
C ALA A 6 11.40 -4.13 -0.32
N LYS A 7 12.04 -3.79 -1.45
CA LYS A 7 12.36 -4.76 -2.52
C LYS A 7 13.20 -5.91 -1.98
N THR A 8 14.28 -5.58 -1.28
CA THR A 8 15.19 -6.57 -0.69
C THR A 8 14.48 -7.45 0.34
N ALA A 9 13.63 -6.85 1.19
CA ALA A 9 12.88 -7.59 2.19
C ALA A 9 11.90 -8.59 1.56
N PHE A 10 11.16 -8.19 0.53
CA PHE A 10 10.20 -9.09 -0.14
C PHE A 10 10.90 -10.15 -0.99
N ALA A 11 12.00 -9.81 -1.68
CA ALA A 11 12.83 -10.82 -2.35
C ALA A 11 13.36 -11.88 -1.35
N THR A 12 13.74 -11.45 -0.14
CA THR A 12 14.15 -12.36 0.95
C THR A 12 13.00 -13.26 1.41
N LEU A 13 11.80 -12.70 1.57
CA LEU A 13 10.59 -13.46 1.92
C LEU A 13 10.26 -14.53 0.87
N PHE A 14 10.31 -14.17 -0.42
CA PHE A 14 10.03 -15.11 -1.50
C PHE A 14 11.03 -16.25 -1.55
N ARG A 15 12.34 -15.94 -1.42
CA ARG A 15 13.37 -16.98 -1.32
C ARG A 15 13.12 -17.93 -0.14
N TYR A 16 12.79 -17.42 1.04
CA TYR A 16 12.47 -18.27 2.20
C TYR A 16 11.20 -19.10 2.00
N THR A 17 10.24 -18.59 1.25
CA THR A 17 9.01 -19.33 0.91
C THR A 17 9.32 -20.53 0.01
N GLU A 18 10.17 -20.32 -1.02
CA GLU A 18 10.64 -21.38 -1.91
C GLU A 18 11.48 -22.42 -1.16
N GLU A 19 12.40 -21.98 -0.29
CA GLU A 19 13.23 -22.87 0.55
C GLU A 19 12.37 -23.75 1.49
N ALA A 20 11.21 -23.24 1.91
CA ALA A 20 10.23 -23.99 2.69
C ALA A 20 9.34 -24.93 1.83
N GLY A 21 9.58 -25.02 0.52
CA GLY A 21 8.81 -25.86 -0.41
C GLY A 21 7.40 -25.33 -0.72
N ARG A 22 7.17 -24.02 -0.54
CA ARG A 22 5.88 -23.37 -0.82
C ARG A 22 5.96 -22.52 -2.10
N ASP A 23 4.83 -22.37 -2.78
CA ASP A 23 4.69 -21.44 -3.91
C ASP A 23 4.56 -20.00 -3.39
N PRO A 24 5.49 -19.08 -3.74
CA PRO A 24 5.41 -17.65 -3.41
C PRO A 24 4.07 -16.98 -3.76
N ASN A 25 3.41 -17.42 -4.84
CA ASN A 25 2.14 -16.82 -5.27
C ASN A 25 0.97 -17.14 -4.33
N THR A 26 1.15 -18.10 -3.42
CA THR A 26 0.15 -18.43 -2.39
C THR A 26 0.26 -17.54 -1.15
N ILE A 27 1.27 -16.66 -1.09
CA ILE A 27 1.51 -15.79 0.06
C ILE A 27 0.85 -14.44 -0.17
N GLY A 28 -0.20 -14.17 0.62
CA GLY A 28 -0.77 -12.82 0.72
C GLY A 28 0.22 -11.87 1.39
N ILE A 29 0.51 -10.73 0.75
CA ILE A 29 1.37 -9.68 1.29
C ILE A 29 0.55 -8.40 1.34
N ASP A 30 0.40 -7.86 2.54
CA ASP A 30 -0.24 -6.57 2.81
C ASP A 30 0.81 -5.49 3.12
N THR A 31 0.53 -4.27 2.66
CA THR A 31 1.20 -3.07 3.16
C THR A 31 0.20 -1.94 3.33
N ARG A 32 0.56 -0.96 4.15
CA ARG A 32 -0.28 0.20 4.45
C ARG A 32 0.11 1.40 3.61
N VAL A 33 -0.91 2.05 3.08
CA VAL A 33 -0.87 3.29 2.31
C VAL A 33 -1.72 4.34 3.00
N SER A 34 -1.55 5.63 2.68
CA SER A 34 -2.37 6.67 3.31
C SER A 34 -2.82 7.78 2.38
N ALA A 35 -4.05 8.26 2.56
CA ALA A 35 -4.63 9.37 1.81
C ALA A 35 -4.29 10.76 2.39
N GLY A 36 -3.57 10.82 3.52
CA GLY A 36 -3.20 12.08 4.19
C GLY A 36 -1.98 12.80 3.63
N SER A 37 -1.32 12.25 2.61
CA SER A 37 -0.12 12.82 2.00
C SER A 37 -0.05 12.52 0.51
N GLY A 38 0.51 13.45 -0.26
CA GLY A 38 0.62 13.32 -1.71
C GLY A 38 -0.71 13.57 -2.43
N ASN A 39 -0.67 13.41 -3.74
CA ASN A 39 -1.81 13.52 -4.65
C ASN A 39 -2.12 12.18 -5.34
N GLU A 40 -3.11 12.17 -6.22
CA GLU A 40 -3.55 11.01 -6.96
C GLU A 40 -2.45 10.36 -7.79
N ALA A 41 -1.56 11.14 -8.40
CA ALA A 41 -0.43 10.61 -9.17
C ALA A 41 0.57 9.91 -8.24
N ASP A 42 0.90 10.52 -7.09
CA ASP A 42 1.79 9.94 -6.08
C ASP A 42 1.22 8.62 -5.55
N TRP A 43 -0.08 8.56 -5.30
CA TRP A 43 -0.76 7.33 -4.84
C TRP A 43 -0.71 6.24 -5.90
N ARG A 44 -0.95 6.58 -7.17
CA ARG A 44 -0.86 5.63 -8.29
C ARG A 44 0.55 5.07 -8.45
N GLU A 45 1.58 5.90 -8.31
CA GLU A 45 2.98 5.44 -8.34
C GLU A 45 3.30 4.52 -7.17
N GLN A 46 2.83 4.86 -5.96
CA GLN A 46 2.98 4.01 -4.80
C GLN A 46 2.30 2.65 -4.98
N VAL A 47 1.07 2.61 -5.53
CA VAL A 47 0.36 1.35 -5.83
C VAL A 47 1.14 0.52 -6.86
N ARG A 48 1.58 1.13 -7.96
CA ARG A 48 2.40 0.44 -8.99
C ARG A 48 3.66 -0.15 -8.41
N PHE A 49 4.36 0.61 -7.56
CA PHE A 49 5.56 0.14 -6.88
C PHE A 49 5.27 -1.10 -6.02
N TRP A 50 4.24 -1.05 -5.19
CA TRP A 50 3.92 -2.17 -4.31
C TRP A 50 3.56 -3.44 -5.11
N LYS A 51 2.73 -3.30 -6.14
CA LYS A 51 2.38 -4.44 -7.01
C LYS A 51 3.58 -4.99 -7.77
N SER A 52 4.50 -4.15 -8.23
CA SER A 52 5.68 -4.62 -8.97
C SER A 52 6.65 -5.45 -8.13
N ILE A 53 6.51 -5.40 -6.80
CA ILE A 53 7.36 -6.16 -5.86
C ILE A 53 6.59 -7.24 -5.11
N GLY A 54 5.40 -7.61 -5.61
CA GLY A 54 4.63 -8.78 -5.14
C GLY A 54 3.65 -8.52 -4.00
N VAL A 55 3.35 -7.26 -3.66
CA VAL A 55 2.25 -6.95 -2.74
C VAL A 55 0.91 -7.29 -3.40
N THR A 56 0.07 -8.04 -2.69
CA THR A 56 -1.25 -8.48 -3.19
C THR A 56 -2.41 -7.73 -2.56
N HIS A 57 -2.20 -7.10 -1.40
CA HIS A 57 -3.23 -6.36 -0.68
C HIS A 57 -2.71 -4.99 -0.24
N LEU A 58 -3.57 -3.98 -0.29
CA LEU A 58 -3.27 -2.64 0.19
C LEU A 58 -4.33 -2.21 1.21
N THR A 59 -3.87 -1.81 2.40
CA THR A 59 -4.73 -1.25 3.43
C THR A 59 -4.62 0.27 3.45
N LEU A 60 -5.71 0.97 3.13
CA LEU A 60 -5.78 2.43 3.17
C LEU A 60 -5.99 2.96 4.59
N ALA A 61 -5.06 3.80 5.05
CA ALA A 61 -5.18 4.59 6.26
C ALA A 61 -5.56 6.04 5.95
N ASN A 62 -6.55 6.58 6.66
CA ASN A 62 -6.90 8.01 6.61
C ASN A 62 -7.06 8.64 8.01
N TYR A 63 -6.89 7.87 9.09
CA TYR A 63 -7.21 8.30 10.46
C TYR A 63 -6.01 8.44 11.41
N TYR A 64 -4.86 7.85 11.09
CA TYR A 64 -3.69 7.84 11.98
C TYR A 64 -2.40 8.25 11.24
N ALA A 65 -1.40 8.69 12.02
CA ALA A 65 -0.08 9.03 11.52
C ALA A 65 0.99 8.23 12.27
N SER A 66 1.87 7.56 11.54
CA SER A 66 3.01 6.81 12.08
C SER A 66 3.96 6.45 10.95
N GLY A 67 5.27 6.68 11.14
CA GLY A 67 6.26 6.43 10.10
C GLY A 67 5.94 7.20 8.81
N HIS A 68 5.78 6.48 7.70
CA HIS A 68 5.44 7.06 6.39
C HIS A 68 3.93 7.27 6.16
N LEU A 69 3.09 7.00 7.16
CA LEU A 69 1.65 7.13 7.06
C LEU A 69 1.18 8.45 7.64
N HIS A 70 0.26 9.09 6.91
CA HIS A 70 -0.26 10.41 7.26
C HIS A 70 -1.78 10.37 7.38
N ARG A 71 -2.31 10.98 8.44
CA ARG A 71 -3.76 11.21 8.59
C ARG A 71 -4.23 12.31 7.64
N ILE A 72 -5.50 12.29 7.27
CA ILE A 72 -6.12 13.44 6.58
C ILE A 72 -6.30 14.61 7.55
N ASP A 73 -6.45 15.82 7.02
CA ASP A 73 -6.72 17.01 7.82
C ASP A 73 -8.14 17.04 8.38
N GLY A 74 -9.09 16.56 7.57
CA GLY A 74 -10.51 16.43 7.93
C GLY A 74 -10.72 15.54 9.15
N ARG A 75 -11.81 15.79 9.88
CA ARG A 75 -12.11 15.13 11.17
C ARG A 75 -13.54 14.60 11.25
N SER A 76 -14.37 14.87 10.25
CA SER A 76 -15.75 14.39 10.20
C SER A 76 -15.84 13.04 9.49
N LEU A 77 -16.91 12.30 9.75
CA LEU A 77 -17.23 11.07 9.00
C LEU A 77 -17.27 11.33 7.48
N ALA A 78 -17.82 12.48 7.07
CA ALA A 78 -17.90 12.88 5.67
C ALA A 78 -16.50 13.04 5.05
N ASP A 79 -15.56 13.66 5.78
CA ASP A 79 -14.17 13.82 5.32
C ASP A 79 -13.49 12.45 5.10
N HIS A 80 -13.68 11.53 6.04
CA HIS A 80 -13.11 10.18 5.94
C HIS A 80 -13.68 9.41 4.74
N ILE A 81 -14.99 9.48 4.51
CA ILE A 81 -15.62 8.86 3.33
C ILE A 81 -15.13 9.50 2.04
N ALA A 82 -15.02 10.83 1.99
CA ALA A 82 -14.51 11.54 0.83
C ALA A 82 -13.08 11.14 0.49
N ALA A 83 -12.20 11.02 1.50
CA ALA A 83 -10.83 10.57 1.33
C ALA A 83 -10.74 9.14 0.78
N MET A 84 -11.56 8.21 1.30
CA MET A 84 -11.60 6.82 0.81
C MET A 84 -12.08 6.75 -0.65
N ARG A 85 -13.13 7.49 -1.00
CA ARG A 85 -13.64 7.55 -2.38
C ARG A 85 -12.63 8.17 -3.34
N ARG A 86 -11.99 9.26 -2.94
CA ARG A 86 -10.94 9.94 -3.74
C ARG A 86 -9.78 9.00 -4.02
N TYR A 87 -9.28 8.31 -2.99
CA TYR A 87 -8.20 7.33 -3.14
C TYR A 87 -8.63 6.18 -4.05
N TRP A 88 -9.80 5.58 -3.80
CA TRP A 88 -10.34 4.49 -4.63
C TRP A 88 -10.45 4.88 -6.10
N ASN A 89 -11.09 6.01 -6.40
CA ASN A 89 -11.23 6.52 -7.77
C ASN A 89 -9.89 6.75 -8.45
N ALA A 90 -8.86 7.12 -7.68
CA ALA A 90 -7.53 7.37 -8.21
C ALA A 90 -6.75 6.09 -8.53
N VAL A 91 -7.05 4.93 -7.94
CA VAL A 91 -6.18 3.74 -8.05
C VAL A 91 -6.88 2.43 -8.39
N ALA A 92 -8.22 2.38 -8.41
CA ALA A 92 -8.97 1.13 -8.55
C ALA A 92 -8.63 0.35 -9.85
N ASP A 93 -8.28 1.04 -10.94
CA ASP A 93 -7.84 0.44 -12.20
C ASP A 93 -6.47 -0.25 -12.11
N LEU A 94 -5.73 -0.02 -11.03
CA LEU A 94 -4.41 -0.61 -10.78
C LEU A 94 -4.47 -1.81 -9.83
N LEU A 95 -5.57 -2.03 -9.12
CA LEU A 95 -5.71 -3.06 -8.08
C LEU A 95 -6.01 -4.45 -8.64
#